data_AF-F8KPF2-F1
#
_entry.id   AF-F8KPF2-F1
#
_cell.length_a   1.000
_cell.length_b   1.000
_cell.length_c   1.000
_cell.angle_alpha   90.00
_cell.angle_beta   90.00
_cell.angle_gamma   90.00
#
_symmetry.space_group_name_H-M   'P 1'
#
loop_
_entity.id
_entity.type
_entity.pdbx_description
1 polymer ?
#
loop_
_entity_poly.entity_id
_entity_poly.type
_entity_poly.pdbx_seq_one_letter_code
_entity_poly.pdbx_strand_id
1 'polypeptide(L)'
;MGFSTKIREDEKRPSLELTTNGMLRKCWHRGEDGMIRLIKGQIGTESYSEYYSAQIAQAMGLHAITYNLAQHKSGLVCQCGIFTSEDLGFLPMADCLDYPCYKALENNPQARIDMLAQVV
;
A
#
# COMPACT_ATOMS: atom_id res chain seq x y z
N MET A 1 25.45 3.55 -21.71
CA MET A 1 24.89 4.87 -22.02
C MET A 1 23.91 5.18 -20.90
N GLY A 2 24.32 6.00 -19.92
CA GLY A 2 23.51 6.26 -18.72
C GLY A 2 22.63 7.48 -18.93
N PHE A 3 21.33 7.34 -18.69
CA PHE A 3 20.45 8.50 -18.55
C PHE A 3 20.60 9.03 -17.12
N SER A 4 20.95 10.30 -16.98
CA SER A 4 20.93 11.02 -15.70
C SER A 4 20.02 12.22 -15.88
N THR A 5 18.83 12.14 -15.31
CA THR A 5 17.89 13.27 -15.21
C THR A 5 17.95 13.77 -13.77
N LYS A 6 18.14 15.08 -13.59
CA LYS A 6 18.05 15.71 -12.26
C LYS A 6 16.58 15.75 -11.84
N ILE A 7 16.26 15.07 -10.73
CA ILE A 7 14.92 15.07 -10.12
C ILE A 7 14.55 16.50 -9.73
N ARG A 8 13.34 16.95 -10.10
CA ARG A 8 12.89 18.31 -9.82
C ARG A 8 12.64 18.49 -8.33
N GLU A 9 12.69 19.73 -7.86
CA GLU A 9 12.60 20.06 -6.43
C GLU A 9 11.23 19.71 -5.82
N ASP A 10 10.17 19.75 -6.63
CA ASP A 10 8.81 19.29 -6.35
C ASP A 10 8.66 17.75 -6.36
N GLU A 11 9.63 17.03 -6.94
CA GLU A 11 9.71 15.56 -6.96
C GLU A 11 10.64 15.00 -5.88
N LYS A 12 11.35 15.86 -5.12
CA LYS A 12 12.17 15.46 -3.96
C LYS A 12 11.27 14.98 -2.82
N ARG A 13 10.88 13.71 -2.88
CA ARG A 13 10.35 12.97 -1.73
C ARG A 13 11.54 12.29 -1.04
N PRO A 14 11.58 12.19 0.29
CA PRO A 14 12.65 11.44 0.95
C PRO A 14 12.49 9.95 0.58
N SER A 15 13.20 9.50 -0.46
CA SER A 15 13.19 8.11 -0.92
C SER A 15 14.62 7.54 -0.92
N LEU A 16 14.93 6.76 0.12
CA LEU A 16 15.50 5.44 -0.15
C LEU A 16 14.29 4.59 -0.54
N GLU A 17 14.27 3.91 -1.70
CA GLU A 17 13.08 3.19 -2.15
C GLU A 17 12.63 2.12 -1.14
N LEU A 18 11.61 2.52 -0.40
CA LEU A 18 10.89 1.86 0.69
C LEU A 18 9.49 2.51 0.75
N THR A 19 8.92 2.82 -0.42
CA THR A 19 7.73 3.67 -0.54
C THR A 19 6.49 2.94 -0.08
N THR A 20 5.94 3.38 1.03
CA THR A 20 4.49 3.39 1.16
C THR A 20 4.04 4.83 1.10
N ASN A 21 3.33 5.19 0.03
CA ASN A 21 2.61 6.46 0.00
C ASN A 21 1.48 6.42 1.04
N GLY A 22 1.06 7.59 1.55
CA GLY A 22 -0.06 7.72 2.50
C GLY A 22 0.31 8.41 3.81
N MET A 23 -0.69 8.94 4.51
CA MET A 23 -0.56 9.90 5.62
C MET A 23 0.04 9.32 6.92
N LEU A 24 -0.04 8.00 7.11
CA LEU A 24 0.37 7.35 8.36
C LEU A 24 1.88 7.18 8.48
N ARG A 25 2.38 7.33 9.72
CA ARG A 25 3.77 7.04 10.07
C ARG A 25 4.04 5.55 9.84
N LYS A 26 5.06 5.25 9.07
CA LYS A 26 5.41 3.87 8.72
C LYS A 26 6.88 3.76 8.34
N CYS A 27 7.41 2.56 8.50
CA CYS A 27 8.78 2.23 8.16
C CYS A 27 8.88 0.76 7.78
N TRP A 28 9.93 0.43 7.05
CA TRP A 28 10.30 -0.95 6.85
C TRP A 28 11.26 -1.38 7.96
N HIS A 29 11.07 -2.61 8.42
CA HIS A 29 11.83 -3.20 9.48
C HIS A 29 12.23 -4.62 9.07
N ARG A 30 13.53 -4.91 9.18
CA ARG A 30 14.03 -6.28 9.06
C ARG A 30 14.08 -6.90 10.46
N GLY A 31 13.26 -7.92 10.68
CA GLY A 31 13.22 -8.64 11.95
C GLY A 31 14.47 -9.49 12.17
N GLU A 32 14.64 -9.98 13.40
CA GLU A 32 15.71 -10.91 13.77
C GLU A 32 15.62 -12.24 13.00
N ASP A 33 14.40 -12.60 12.57
CA ASP A 33 14.12 -13.73 11.69
C ASP A 33 14.51 -13.47 10.22
N GLY A 34 15.10 -12.31 9.92
CA GLY A 34 15.54 -11.91 8.59
C GLY A 34 14.42 -11.40 7.67
N MET A 35 13.17 -11.48 8.10
CA MET A 35 12.00 -11.09 7.29
C MET A 35 11.82 -9.58 7.27
N ILE A 36 11.60 -9.04 6.08
CA ILE A 36 11.31 -7.62 5.87
C ILE A 36 9.80 -7.40 6.03
N ARG A 37 9.44 -6.46 6.90
CA ARG A 37 8.07 -6.09 7.21
C ARG A 37 7.86 -4.60 7.07
N LEU A 38 6.70 -4.22 6.56
CA LEU A 38 6.21 -2.85 6.67
C LEU A 38 5.48 -2.72 8.01
N ILE A 39 5.90 -1.76 8.82
CA ILE A 39 5.27 -1.41 10.10
C ILE A 39 4.54 -0.08 9.93
N LYS A 40 3.29 0.00 10.37
CA LYS A 40 2.51 1.25 10.42
C LYS A 40 2.13 1.57 11.85
N GLY A 41 2.41 2.81 12.24
CA GLY A 41 2.10 3.35 13.56
C GLY A 41 0.60 3.49 13.78
N GLN A 42 0.19 3.41 15.04
CA GLN A 42 -1.20 3.62 15.42
C GLN A 42 -1.51 5.12 15.57
N ILE A 43 -2.52 5.60 14.86
CA ILE A 43 -3.24 6.84 15.17
C ILE A 43 -4.69 6.44 15.45
N GLY A 44 -5.18 6.66 16.68
CA GLY A 44 -6.50 6.18 17.08
C GLY A 44 -6.59 4.64 17.05
N THR A 45 -7.44 4.08 16.18
CA THR A 45 -7.69 2.63 16.05
C THR A 45 -7.18 2.03 14.75
N GLU A 46 -6.45 2.78 13.92
CA GLU A 46 -6.09 2.38 12.56
C GLU A 46 -5.35 1.04 12.47
N SER A 47 -4.42 0.75 13.39
CA SER A 47 -3.72 -0.55 13.43
C SER A 47 -4.68 -1.73 13.58
N TYR A 48 -5.71 -1.59 14.42
CA TYR A 48 -6.75 -2.60 14.59
C TYR A 48 -7.64 -2.66 13.35
N SER A 49 -8.01 -1.51 12.79
CA SER A 49 -8.83 -1.45 11.57
C SER A 49 -8.16 -2.18 10.42
N GLU A 50 -6.87 -1.98 10.19
CA GLU A 50 -6.13 -2.71 9.16
C GLU A 50 -6.02 -4.21 9.47
N TYR A 51 -5.69 -4.57 10.71
CA TYR A 51 -5.60 -5.96 11.14
C TYR A 51 -6.90 -6.74 10.92
N TYR A 52 -8.04 -6.16 11.29
CA TYR A 52 -9.34 -6.80 11.13
C TYR A 52 -9.86 -6.74 9.68
N SER A 53 -9.59 -5.65 8.94
CA SER A 53 -10.00 -5.56 7.53
C SER A 53 -9.36 -6.65 6.69
N ALA A 54 -8.09 -6.99 6.95
CA ALA A 54 -7.40 -8.08 6.27
C ALA A 54 -8.06 -9.44 6.54
N GLN A 55 -8.46 -9.71 7.79
CA GLN A 55 -9.16 -10.95 8.16
C GLN A 55 -10.55 -11.03 7.52
N ILE A 56 -11.29 -9.91 7.49
CA ILE A 56 -12.59 -9.84 6.84
C ILE A 56 -12.44 -10.15 5.34
N ALA A 57 -11.46 -9.55 4.67
CA ALA A 57 -11.20 -9.81 3.25
C ALA A 57 -10.87 -11.29 2.99
N GLN A 58 -10.07 -11.92 3.87
CA GLN A 58 -9.77 -13.35 3.79
C GLN A 58 -11.02 -14.21 4.01
N ALA A 59 -11.86 -13.88 4.99
CA ALA A 59 -13.12 -14.57 5.25
C ALA A 59 -14.11 -14.44 4.08
N MET A 60 -14.02 -13.36 3.30
CA MET A 60 -14.76 -13.16 2.05
C MET A 60 -14.15 -13.90 0.84
N GLY A 61 -13.01 -14.58 1.00
CA GLY A 61 -12.32 -15.27 -0.09
C GLY A 61 -11.56 -14.35 -1.04
N LEU A 62 -11.28 -13.10 -0.64
CA LEU A 62 -10.49 -12.16 -1.43
C LEU A 62 -8.99 -12.43 -1.26
N HIS A 63 -8.23 -12.21 -2.33
CA HIS A 63 -6.77 -12.21 -2.25
C HIS A 63 -6.31 -10.93 -1.54
N ALA A 64 -5.99 -11.05 -0.26
CA ALA A 64 -5.60 -9.92 0.59
C ALA A 64 -4.28 -10.18 1.32
N ILE A 65 -3.48 -9.12 1.46
CA ILE A 65 -2.26 -9.16 2.27
C ILE A 65 -2.63 -9.36 3.74
N THR A 66 -1.93 -10.29 4.39
CA THR A 66 -2.12 -10.54 5.82
C THR A 66 -1.42 -9.45 6.63
N TYR A 67 -2.16 -8.91 7.60
CA TYR A 67 -1.63 -8.00 8.61
C TYR A 67 -1.66 -8.67 9.98
N ASN A 68 -0.73 -8.29 10.84
CA ASN A 68 -0.66 -8.70 12.24
C ASN A 68 -0.46 -7.49 13.14
N LEU A 69 -0.82 -7.62 14.41
CA LEU A 69 -0.48 -6.66 15.45
C LEU A 69 0.88 -7.02 16.07
N ALA A 70 1.67 -6.00 16.38
CA ALA A 70 2.94 -6.17 17.08
C ALA A 70 3.20 -5.01 18.04
N GLN A 71 4.00 -5.29 19.07
CA GLN A 71 4.54 -4.24 19.93
C GLN A 71 5.84 -3.72 19.31
N HIS A 72 5.90 -2.43 19.02
CA HIS A 72 7.12 -1.75 18.59
C HIS A 72 7.53 -0.72 19.65
N LYS A 73 8.76 -0.18 19.55
CA LYS A 73 9.30 0.83 20.49
C LYS A 73 8.37 2.04 20.66
N SER A 74 7.58 2.34 19.63
CA SER A 74 6.62 3.45 19.56
C SER A 74 5.20 3.11 20.02
N GLY A 75 4.94 1.88 20.48
CA GLY A 75 3.60 1.41 20.84
C GLY A 75 3.12 0.24 19.97
N LEU A 76 1.83 -0.06 20.07
CA LEU A 76 1.18 -1.06 19.23
C LEU A 76 1.16 -0.57 17.77
N VAL A 77 1.48 -1.48 16.85
CA VAL A 77 1.55 -1.23 15.42
C VAL A 77 0.86 -2.35 14.66
N CYS A 78 0.38 -2.08 13.45
CA CYS A 78 0.11 -3.14 12.49
C CYS A 78 1.34 -3.36 11.61
N GLN A 79 1.52 -4.60 11.16
CA GLN A 79 2.62 -4.98 10.28
C GLN A 79 2.17 -5.98 9.23
N CYS A 80 2.79 -5.93 8.05
CA CYS A 80 2.68 -6.95 7.02
C CYS A 80 4.06 -7.32 6.48
N GLY A 81 4.21 -8.54 5.98
CA GLY A 81 5.42 -8.96 5.27
C GLY A 81 5.53 -8.23 3.92
N ILE A 82 6.77 -8.06 3.43
CA ILE A 82 6.99 -7.61 2.07
C ILE A 82 6.30 -8.57 1.09
N PHE A 83 5.56 -8.01 0.14
CA PHE A 83 4.82 -8.75 -0.89
C PHE A 83 5.33 -8.45 -2.31
N THR A 84 6.43 -7.70 -2.41
CA THR A 84 7.19 -7.42 -3.63
C THR A 84 8.54 -8.13 -3.59
N SER A 85 9.17 -8.29 -4.74
CA SER A 85 10.52 -8.86 -4.89
C SER A 85 11.23 -8.19 -6.08
N GLU A 86 12.45 -8.62 -6.39
CA GLU A 86 13.19 -8.15 -7.58
C GLU A 86 12.43 -8.44 -8.89
N ASP A 87 11.68 -9.56 -8.92
CA ASP A 87 10.90 -9.97 -10.10
C ASP A 87 9.43 -9.51 -10.04
N LEU A 88 8.95 -9.04 -8.89
CA LEU A 88 7.54 -8.70 -8.65
C LEU A 88 7.39 -7.31 -8.04
N GLY A 89 6.91 -6.37 -8.84
CA GLY A 89 6.58 -5.00 -8.41
C GLY A 89 5.12 -4.83 -7.96
N PHE A 90 4.84 -3.69 -7.32
CA PHE A 90 3.48 -3.23 -7.01
C PHE A 90 3.16 -1.99 -7.83
N LEU A 91 2.07 -2.04 -8.59
CA LEU A 91 1.54 -0.90 -9.35
C LEU A 91 0.14 -0.55 -8.82
N PRO A 92 -0.06 0.65 -8.25
CA PRO A 92 -1.38 1.11 -7.85
C PRO A 92 -2.36 1.11 -9.04
N MET A 93 -3.58 0.60 -8.82
CA MET A 93 -4.64 0.61 -9.83
C MET A 93 -4.93 2.02 -10.38
N ALA A 94 -4.78 3.06 -9.54
CA ALA A 94 -4.98 4.45 -9.94
C ALA A 94 -4.04 4.89 -11.08
N ASP A 95 -2.84 4.33 -11.18
CA ASP A 95 -1.88 4.65 -12.24
C ASP A 95 -2.24 3.98 -13.59
N CYS A 96 -3.18 3.02 -13.57
CA CYS A 96 -3.69 2.33 -14.74
C CYS A 96 -5.03 2.90 -15.24
N LEU A 97 -5.59 3.89 -14.55
CA LEU A 97 -6.91 4.44 -14.84
C LEU A 97 -6.83 5.81 -15.52
N ASP A 98 -7.68 6.04 -16.52
CA ASP A 98 -8.04 7.41 -16.93
C ASP A 98 -8.90 8.02 -15.81
N TYR A 99 -8.25 8.69 -14.87
CA TYR A 99 -8.92 9.25 -13.70
C TYR A 99 -10.01 10.29 -14.06
N PRO A 100 -9.81 11.21 -15.01
CA PRO A 100 -10.90 12.05 -15.54
C PRO A 100 -12.13 11.24 -15.99
N CYS A 101 -11.92 10.18 -16.77
CA CYS A 101 -13.01 9.32 -17.24
C CYS A 101 -13.70 8.58 -16.07
N TYR A 102 -12.93 7.96 -15.18
CA TYR A 102 -13.43 7.30 -13.98
C TYR A 102 -14.23 8.24 -13.07
N LYS A 103 -13.75 9.48 -12.91
CA LYS A 103 -14.40 10.50 -12.10
C LYS A 103 -15.74 10.93 -12.70
N ALA A 104 -15.83 11.08 -14.02
CA ALA A 104 -17.07 11.43 -14.72
C ALA A 104 -18.20 10.40 -14.51
N LEU A 105 -17.86 9.15 -14.19
CA LEU A 105 -18.80 8.07 -13.90
C LEU A 105 -19.32 8.05 -12.45
N GLU A 106 -19.14 9.12 -11.66
CA GLU A 106 -19.48 9.10 -10.22
C GLU A 106 -20.92 8.74 -9.87
N ASN A 107 -21.86 9.08 -10.75
CA ASN A 107 -23.27 8.79 -10.59
C ASN A 107 -23.68 7.46 -11.25
N ASN A 108 -22.74 6.69 -11.80
CA ASN A 108 -22.98 5.38 -12.40
C ASN A 108 -22.03 4.31 -11.80
N PRO A 109 -22.40 3.72 -10.64
CA PRO A 109 -21.57 2.74 -9.95
C PRO A 109 -21.23 1.50 -10.79
N GLN A 110 -22.18 1.02 -11.63
CA GLN A 110 -21.95 -0.14 -12.48
C GLN A 110 -20.86 0.14 -13.51
N ALA A 111 -20.96 1.27 -14.23
CA ALA A 111 -19.95 1.66 -15.21
C ALA A 111 -18.57 1.86 -14.59
N ARG A 112 -18.48 2.30 -13.33
CA ARG A 112 -17.21 2.36 -12.59
C ARG A 112 -16.62 0.98 -12.35
N ILE A 113 -17.44 0.03 -11.89
CA ILE A 113 -17.00 -1.35 -11.65
C ILE A 113 -16.52 -1.96 -12.97
N ASP A 114 -17.26 -1.76 -14.06
CA ASP A 114 -16.92 -2.28 -15.39
C ASP A 114 -15.59 -1.71 -15.90
N MET A 115 -15.30 -0.44 -15.63
CA MET A 115 -14.01 0.18 -15.94
C MET A 115 -12.87 -0.39 -15.08
N LEU A 116 -13.09 -0.55 -13.77
CA LEU A 116 -12.08 -1.11 -12.87
C LEU A 116 -11.74 -2.56 -13.24
N ALA A 117 -12.73 -3.35 -13.69
CA ALA A 117 -12.56 -4.73 -14.13
C ALA A 117 -11.66 -4.87 -15.37
N GLN A 118 -11.40 -3.81 -16.12
CA GLN A 118 -10.48 -3.83 -17.27
C GLN A 118 -9.00 -3.73 -16.87
N VAL A 119 -8.71 -3.41 -15.60
CA VAL A 119 -7.35 -3.24 -15.07
C VAL A 119 -6.83 -4.50 -14.37
N VAL A 120 -7.71 -5.45 -14.04
CA VAL A 120 -7.42 -6.66 -13.26
C VAL A 120 -7.35 -7.89 -14.15
#